data_AF-A0A942S8K6-F1
#
_entry.id   AF-A0A942S8K6-F1
#
_cell.length_a   1.000
_cell.length_b   1.000
_cell.length_c   1.000
_cell.angle_alpha   90.00
_cell.angle_beta   90.00
_cell.angle_gamma   90.00
#
_symmetry.space_group_name_H-M   'P 1'
#
loop_
_entity.id
_entity.type
_entity.pdbx_description
1 polymer ?
#
loop_
_entity_poly.entity_id
_entity_poly.type
_entity_poly.pdbx_seq_one_letter_code
_entity_poly.pdbx_strand_id
1 'polypeptide(L)'
;MKLCTRILLIISILSISEAKAQDIFINKDTTINNTWNIPKGTILKFGSKGRISGNGTIRGGIIDAYLHQWIFDSSLSVFPEGTYTNIFSAKWFGAGYVKDNAGVLQKGINTVLANPSTLRHFFIPRGVYSYSKPLQVAVIYKDAYVGCTIHIYGESSFWDSGTGTILQFTGTEGFALGLQLNKGSEINNLTITGRFKAPQLKDSAYYNIPFDAFNDAEGKCSALYAGLVIDYDGSKNTSGSTGLKIHDMNVGNFTIDYLISPNGKTFNADILVFENIRCGDAKVGFATGQAQEKGNVIRGIYSWGSIHTLFSSGRYGKAQAGNYTIDGGNIAGRCIQLFDIRQQGWYSTTILNLYSESLGRIGTITSQIPTNISNCTFHFAYPSKAGRQNLLSSNTDKVSFNHCIFRYYGLPDAMIFNANASFNNCQFSGPRVKQ
;
A
#
# COMPACT_ATOMS: atom_id res chain seq x y z
N MET A 1 -74.06 -6.39 -53.48
CA MET A 1 -73.93 -6.55 -52.01
C MET A 1 -72.66 -7.34 -51.75
N LYS A 2 -71.66 -6.71 -51.08
CA LYS A 2 -70.51 -7.22 -50.28
C LYS A 2 -69.92 -8.61 -50.66
N LEU A 3 -68.61 -8.85 -50.76
CA LEU A 3 -67.46 -8.32 -50.03
C LEU A 3 -66.21 -8.86 -50.76
N CYS A 4 -65.24 -8.02 -51.14
CA CYS A 4 -63.94 -8.48 -51.64
C CYS A 4 -62.86 -7.96 -50.68
N THR A 5 -62.43 -8.82 -49.77
CA THR A 5 -61.43 -8.52 -48.74
C THR A 5 -60.05 -8.84 -49.30
N ARG A 6 -59.30 -7.81 -49.74
CA ARG A 6 -57.85 -7.92 -49.93
C ARG A 6 -57.16 -7.38 -48.69
N ILE A 7 -56.58 -8.29 -47.90
CA ILE A 7 -55.66 -7.98 -46.81
C ILE A 7 -54.32 -7.60 -47.46
N LEU A 8 -53.94 -6.33 -47.35
CA LEU A 8 -52.62 -5.83 -47.72
C LEU A 8 -51.73 -5.93 -46.47
N LEU A 9 -50.87 -6.94 -46.43
CA LEU A 9 -49.87 -7.13 -45.38
C LEU A 9 -48.69 -6.19 -45.67
N ILE A 10 -48.62 -5.05 -44.99
CA ILE A 10 -47.44 -4.18 -44.99
C ILE A 10 -46.44 -4.75 -43.97
N ILE A 11 -45.49 -5.56 -44.44
CA ILE A 11 -44.28 -5.88 -43.68
C ILE A 11 -43.29 -4.75 -43.96
N SER A 12 -43.30 -3.72 -43.12
CA SER A 12 -42.21 -2.75 -43.04
C SER A 12 -41.01 -3.41 -42.37
N ILE A 13 -40.13 -4.01 -43.18
CA ILE A 13 -38.78 -4.41 -42.78
C ILE A 13 -38.02 -3.10 -42.52
N LEU A 14 -37.99 -2.66 -41.26
CA LEU A 14 -36.99 -1.72 -40.77
C LEU A 14 -35.64 -2.46 -40.76
N SER A 15 -34.94 -2.43 -41.88
CA SER A 15 -33.51 -2.67 -41.93
C SER A 15 -32.84 -1.50 -41.21
N ILE A 16 -32.68 -1.63 -39.89
CA ILE A 16 -31.75 -0.82 -39.12
C ILE A 16 -30.37 -1.22 -39.63
N SER A 17 -29.87 -0.51 -40.64
CA SER A 17 -28.45 -0.54 -40.96
C SER A 17 -27.71 -0.02 -39.73
N GLU A 18 -27.13 -0.92 -38.93
CA GLU A 18 -26.11 -0.56 -37.96
C GLU A 18 -24.98 0.10 -38.76
N ALA A 19 -24.95 1.43 -38.76
CA ALA A 19 -23.80 2.17 -39.28
C ALA A 19 -22.58 1.64 -38.52
N LYS A 20 -21.70 0.93 -39.23
CA LYS A 20 -20.46 0.41 -38.64
C LYS A 20 -19.74 1.60 -37.99
N ALA A 21 -19.46 1.48 -36.69
CA ALA A 21 -18.70 2.46 -35.95
C ALA A 21 -17.40 2.74 -36.72
N GLN A 22 -17.24 3.95 -37.24
CA GLN A 22 -16.03 4.36 -37.94
C GLN A 22 -15.03 4.86 -36.91
N ASP A 23 -13.84 4.26 -36.89
CA ASP A 23 -12.74 4.68 -36.01
C ASP A 23 -12.39 6.16 -36.21
N ILE A 24 -12.11 6.83 -35.10
CA ILE A 24 -11.76 8.24 -35.05
C ILE A 24 -10.26 8.36 -34.79
N PHE A 25 -9.53 8.98 -35.70
CA PHE A 25 -8.09 9.15 -35.59
C PHE A 25 -7.71 10.56 -35.12
N ILE A 26 -7.07 10.66 -33.95
CA ILE A 26 -6.60 11.91 -33.35
C ILE A 26 -5.12 12.10 -33.68
N ASN A 27 -4.85 12.81 -34.78
CA ASN A 27 -3.49 13.11 -35.26
C ASN A 27 -3.04 14.56 -35.02
N LYS A 28 -3.95 15.41 -34.55
CA LYS A 28 -3.72 16.81 -34.21
C LYS A 28 -4.47 17.15 -32.93
N ASP A 29 -4.03 18.22 -32.29
CA ASP A 29 -4.69 18.71 -31.10
C ASP A 29 -6.15 19.09 -31.40
N THR A 30 -7.02 18.69 -30.48
CA THR A 30 -8.46 18.85 -30.59
C THR A 30 -8.97 19.42 -29.27
N THR A 31 -9.76 20.48 -29.31
CA THR A 31 -10.33 21.10 -28.10
C THR A 31 -11.80 20.75 -27.96
N ILE A 32 -12.21 20.33 -26.77
CA ILE A 32 -13.58 19.96 -26.44
C ILE A 32 -14.00 20.73 -25.18
N ASN A 33 -15.03 21.57 -25.34
CA ASN A 33 -15.64 22.33 -24.23
C ASN A 33 -17.06 21.88 -23.88
N ASN A 34 -17.64 20.98 -24.69
CA ASN A 34 -18.98 20.41 -24.50
C ASN A 34 -18.89 18.89 -24.33
N THR A 35 -20.03 18.20 -24.32
CA THR A 35 -20.06 16.74 -24.36
C THR A 35 -19.83 16.23 -25.79
N TRP A 36 -18.80 15.40 -25.98
CA TRP A 36 -18.58 14.60 -27.17
C TRP A 36 -19.04 13.17 -26.92
N ASN A 37 -20.17 12.80 -27.54
CA ASN A 37 -20.69 11.43 -27.50
C ASN A 37 -20.09 10.65 -28.68
N ILE A 38 -19.17 9.75 -28.38
CA ILE A 38 -18.54 8.84 -29.32
C ILE A 38 -19.45 7.60 -29.46
N PRO A 39 -19.83 7.19 -30.68
CA PRO A 39 -20.70 6.04 -30.87
C PRO A 39 -20.12 4.74 -30.28
N LYS A 40 -21.01 3.86 -29.83
CA LYS A 40 -20.61 2.58 -29.23
C LYS A 40 -19.75 1.73 -30.15
N GLY A 41 -18.69 1.15 -29.61
CA GLY A 41 -17.73 0.32 -30.35
C GLY A 41 -16.74 1.09 -31.22
N THR A 42 -16.82 2.42 -31.27
CA THR A 42 -15.86 3.25 -32.04
C THR A 42 -14.50 3.27 -31.35
N ILE A 43 -13.42 3.03 -32.09
CA ILE A 43 -12.07 3.21 -31.56
C ILE A 43 -11.66 4.68 -31.69
N LEU A 44 -11.31 5.29 -30.56
CA LEU A 44 -10.65 6.60 -30.51
C LEU A 44 -9.14 6.37 -30.50
N LYS A 45 -8.53 6.40 -31.68
CA LYS A 45 -7.13 6.08 -31.90
C LYS A 45 -6.25 7.32 -31.89
N PHE A 46 -5.23 7.33 -31.04
CA PHE A 46 -4.29 8.43 -30.93
C PHE A 46 -3.05 8.17 -31.78
N GLY A 47 -2.77 9.10 -32.70
CA GLY A 47 -1.48 9.16 -33.41
C GLY A 47 -0.39 9.78 -32.54
N SER A 48 0.82 9.94 -33.08
CA SER A 48 2.00 10.39 -32.33
C SER A 48 1.98 11.83 -31.80
N LYS A 49 1.04 12.68 -32.25
CA LYS A 49 1.02 14.12 -31.95
C LYS A 49 -0.34 14.68 -31.55
N GLY A 50 -1.39 13.85 -31.47
CA GLY A 50 -2.73 14.33 -31.15
C GLY A 50 -3.01 14.31 -29.64
N ARG A 51 -3.51 15.42 -29.11
CA ARG A 51 -4.05 15.52 -27.74
C ARG A 51 -5.44 16.13 -27.75
N ILE A 52 -6.28 15.70 -26.81
CA ILE A 52 -7.57 16.34 -26.55
C ILE A 52 -7.44 17.25 -25.33
N SER A 53 -7.86 18.50 -25.51
CA SER A 53 -7.79 19.57 -24.51
C SER A 53 -9.17 20.16 -24.20
N GLY A 54 -9.24 21.00 -23.16
CA GLY A 54 -10.45 21.75 -22.79
C GLY A 54 -11.16 21.26 -21.53
N ASN A 55 -12.38 21.72 -21.31
CA ASN A 55 -13.17 21.48 -20.09
C ASN A 55 -14.42 20.61 -20.33
N GLY A 56 -14.53 20.00 -21.51
CA GLY A 56 -15.66 19.19 -21.91
C GLY A 56 -15.69 17.79 -21.32
N THR A 57 -16.65 17.01 -21.81
CA THR A 57 -16.84 15.61 -21.43
C THR A 57 -16.71 14.71 -22.66
N ILE A 58 -15.96 13.62 -22.56
CA ILE A 58 -15.90 12.55 -23.55
C ILE A 58 -16.71 11.37 -23.02
N ARG A 59 -17.71 10.91 -23.77
CA ARG A 59 -18.54 9.75 -23.42
C ARG A 59 -18.52 8.73 -24.55
N GLY A 60 -18.32 7.47 -24.21
CA GLY A 60 -18.28 6.37 -25.18
C GLY A 60 -16.90 6.16 -25.78
N GLY A 61 -16.83 5.24 -26.73
CA GLY A 61 -15.61 4.90 -27.47
C GLY A 61 -14.59 4.07 -26.69
N ILE A 62 -13.71 3.39 -27.44
CA ILE A 62 -12.60 2.58 -26.93
C ILE A 62 -11.31 3.35 -27.17
N ILE A 63 -10.58 3.69 -26.10
CA ILE A 63 -9.32 4.44 -26.23
C ILE A 63 -8.20 3.50 -26.70
N ASP A 64 -7.58 3.82 -27.83
CA ASP A 64 -6.36 3.17 -28.34
C ASP A 64 -5.23 4.21 -28.40
N ALA A 65 -4.33 4.15 -27.41
CA ALA A 65 -3.19 5.07 -27.31
C ALA A 65 -1.99 4.37 -26.68
N TYR A 66 -0.80 4.83 -27.05
CA TYR A 66 0.43 4.36 -26.40
C TYR A 66 0.43 4.75 -24.91
N LEU A 67 0.81 3.81 -24.04
CA LEU A 67 0.71 4.00 -22.59
C LEU A 67 1.63 5.11 -22.04
N HIS A 68 2.65 5.56 -22.80
CA HIS A 68 3.50 6.68 -22.37
C HIS A 68 3.12 8.04 -22.96
N GLN A 69 2.08 8.11 -23.78
CA GLN A 69 1.65 9.34 -24.43
C GLN A 69 0.83 10.22 -23.49
N TRP A 70 0.91 11.53 -23.69
CA TRP A 70 -0.02 12.50 -23.07
C TRP A 70 -1.14 12.83 -24.07
N ILE A 71 -2.36 12.35 -23.81
CA ILE A 71 -3.48 12.43 -24.76
C ILE A 71 -4.68 13.24 -24.26
N PHE A 72 -4.76 13.54 -22.96
CA PHE A 72 -5.85 14.30 -22.34
C PHE A 72 -5.34 15.40 -21.42
N ASP A 73 -6.02 16.54 -21.41
CA ASP A 73 -5.94 17.50 -20.30
C ASP A 73 -6.61 16.94 -19.05
N SER A 74 -6.08 17.26 -17.86
CA SER A 74 -6.65 16.83 -16.59
C SER A 74 -8.03 17.44 -16.27
N SER A 75 -8.40 18.52 -16.95
CA SER A 75 -9.71 19.18 -16.83
C SER A 75 -10.85 18.42 -17.51
N LEU A 76 -10.56 17.53 -18.46
CA LEU A 76 -11.58 16.77 -19.18
C LEU A 76 -12.24 15.73 -18.29
N SER A 77 -13.54 15.50 -18.48
CA SER A 77 -14.23 14.34 -17.91
C SER A 77 -14.28 13.21 -18.93
N VAL A 78 -13.75 12.03 -18.61
CA VAL A 78 -13.58 10.93 -19.57
C VAL A 78 -14.34 9.70 -19.07
N PHE A 79 -15.32 9.24 -19.86
CA PHE A 79 -16.18 8.08 -19.58
C PHE A 79 -16.16 7.12 -20.78
N PRO A 80 -15.07 6.37 -20.96
CA PRO A 80 -14.92 5.51 -22.13
C PRO A 80 -15.71 4.21 -21.97
N GLU A 81 -16.04 3.57 -23.09
CA GLU A 81 -16.54 2.19 -23.08
C GLU A 81 -15.45 1.18 -22.70
N GLY A 82 -14.20 1.58 -22.81
CA GLY A 82 -13.06 0.83 -22.37
C GLY A 82 -11.77 1.38 -22.96
N THR A 83 -10.72 0.58 -22.85
CA THR A 83 -9.44 0.82 -23.51
C THR A 83 -9.08 -0.43 -24.30
N TYR A 84 -8.32 -0.26 -25.38
CA TYR A 84 -7.97 -1.38 -26.26
C TYR A 84 -7.24 -2.51 -25.52
N THR A 85 -6.48 -2.17 -24.48
CA THR A 85 -5.69 -3.11 -23.67
C THR A 85 -6.28 -3.36 -22.27
N ASN A 86 -7.49 -2.87 -21.97
CA ASN A 86 -8.07 -2.87 -20.62
C ASN A 86 -7.20 -2.18 -19.55
N ILE A 87 -6.33 -1.24 -19.95
CA ILE A 87 -5.41 -0.50 -19.09
C ILE A 87 -5.62 1.01 -19.32
N PHE A 88 -5.81 1.75 -18.23
CA PHE A 88 -5.82 3.20 -18.25
C PHE A 88 -4.49 3.75 -17.73
N SER A 89 -3.77 4.52 -18.54
CA SER A 89 -2.44 5.02 -18.16
C SER A 89 -2.50 6.36 -17.42
N ALA A 90 -1.71 6.50 -16.36
CA ALA A 90 -1.44 7.77 -15.69
C ALA A 90 -0.87 8.84 -16.63
N LYS A 91 -0.03 8.44 -17.60
CA LYS A 91 0.58 9.39 -18.54
C LYS A 91 -0.42 10.00 -19.50
N TRP A 92 -1.58 9.37 -19.71
CA TRP A 92 -2.63 9.92 -20.56
C TRP A 92 -3.14 11.27 -20.08
N PHE A 93 -3.08 11.57 -18.78
CA PHE A 93 -3.38 12.90 -18.21
C PHE A 93 -2.14 13.77 -17.97
N GLY A 94 -0.96 13.35 -18.41
CA GLY A 94 0.28 14.14 -18.30
C GLY A 94 1.14 13.82 -17.09
N ALA A 95 0.91 12.71 -16.38
CA ALA A 95 1.84 12.27 -15.33
C ALA A 95 3.27 12.12 -15.88
N GLY A 96 4.25 12.62 -15.15
CA GLY A 96 5.67 12.65 -15.55
C GLY A 96 6.04 13.82 -16.48
N TYR A 97 5.06 14.59 -16.95
CA TYR A 97 5.28 15.81 -17.75
C TYR A 97 5.05 17.10 -16.95
N VAL A 98 4.60 16.99 -15.70
CA VAL A 98 4.36 18.10 -14.78
C VAL A 98 5.23 17.97 -13.53
N LYS A 99 5.57 19.11 -12.93
CA LYS A 99 6.42 19.16 -11.73
C LYS A 99 5.76 18.51 -10.51
N ASP A 100 4.48 18.79 -10.30
CA ASP A 100 3.67 18.19 -9.24
C ASP A 100 2.60 17.31 -9.87
N ASN A 101 2.74 16.00 -9.68
CA ASN A 101 1.91 15.00 -10.32
C ASN A 101 0.61 14.71 -9.55
N ALA A 102 0.37 15.34 -8.39
CA ALA A 102 -0.76 15.02 -7.54
C ALA A 102 -2.11 15.14 -8.29
N GLY A 103 -2.32 16.24 -9.01
CA GLY A 103 -3.57 16.49 -9.74
C GLY A 103 -3.82 15.49 -10.87
N VAL A 104 -2.80 15.19 -11.67
CA VAL A 104 -2.92 14.31 -12.84
C VAL A 104 -3.00 12.83 -12.45
N LEU A 105 -2.29 12.42 -11.39
CA LEU A 105 -2.39 11.06 -10.84
C LEU A 105 -3.76 10.84 -10.19
N GLN A 106 -4.22 11.76 -9.36
CA GLN A 106 -5.55 11.68 -8.75
C GLN A 106 -6.65 11.68 -9.80
N LYS A 107 -6.47 12.45 -10.90
CA LYS A 107 -7.40 12.44 -12.02
C LYS A 107 -7.51 11.05 -12.66
N GLY A 108 -6.37 10.38 -12.88
CA GLY A 108 -6.35 9.00 -13.39
C GLY A 108 -7.08 8.01 -12.48
N ILE A 109 -6.80 8.05 -11.18
CA ILE A 109 -7.51 7.23 -10.17
C ILE A 109 -9.02 7.49 -10.24
N ASN A 110 -9.43 8.77 -10.21
CA ASN A 110 -10.84 9.15 -10.24
C ASN A 110 -11.53 8.71 -11.54
N THR A 111 -10.85 8.77 -12.69
CA THR A 111 -11.40 8.29 -13.96
C THR A 111 -11.64 6.78 -13.95
N VAL A 112 -10.71 5.98 -13.40
CA VAL A 112 -10.93 4.53 -13.29
C VAL A 112 -12.09 4.24 -12.34
N LEU A 113 -12.11 4.85 -11.15
CA LEU A 113 -13.18 4.63 -10.16
C LEU A 113 -14.56 5.12 -10.60
N ALA A 114 -14.63 6.15 -11.45
CA ALA A 114 -15.89 6.65 -12.02
C ALA A 114 -16.45 5.74 -13.13
N ASN A 115 -15.67 4.78 -13.63
CA ASN A 115 -16.04 3.86 -14.71
C ASN A 115 -15.86 2.39 -14.30
N PRO A 116 -16.44 1.93 -13.18
CA PRO A 116 -16.14 0.62 -12.60
C PRO A 116 -16.60 -0.57 -13.46
N SER A 117 -17.51 -0.35 -14.41
CA SER A 117 -17.98 -1.38 -15.34
C SER A 117 -17.07 -1.57 -16.55
N THR A 118 -16.17 -0.64 -16.83
CA THR A 118 -15.32 -0.66 -18.04
C THR A 118 -13.83 -0.52 -17.74
N LEU A 119 -13.46 0.04 -16.59
CA LEU A 119 -12.08 0.25 -16.16
C LEU A 119 -11.85 -0.35 -14.78
N ARG A 120 -10.67 -0.97 -14.61
CA ARG A 120 -10.18 -1.46 -13.32
C ARG A 120 -8.68 -1.21 -13.11
N HIS A 121 -7.92 -1.21 -14.21
CA HIS A 121 -6.47 -1.16 -14.19
C HIS A 121 -5.97 0.27 -14.41
N PHE A 122 -5.32 0.83 -13.39
CA PHE A 122 -4.62 2.10 -13.45
C PHE A 122 -3.11 1.83 -13.48
N PHE A 123 -2.51 1.97 -14.66
CA PHE A 123 -1.10 1.73 -14.87
C PHE A 123 -0.31 3.04 -14.78
N ILE A 124 0.78 3.01 -14.03
CA ILE A 124 1.73 4.10 -13.89
C ILE A 124 3.04 3.64 -14.54
N PRO A 125 3.35 4.08 -15.77
CA PRO A 125 4.58 3.67 -16.44
C PRO A 125 5.83 4.09 -15.66
N ARG A 126 6.99 3.49 -15.97
CA ARG A 126 8.27 3.85 -15.34
C ARG A 126 8.56 5.35 -15.39
N GLY A 127 9.21 5.81 -14.32
CA GLY A 127 9.54 7.21 -14.12
C GLY A 127 9.48 7.60 -12.65
N VAL A 128 9.94 8.82 -12.38
CA VAL A 128 9.84 9.45 -11.05
C VAL A 128 8.74 10.49 -11.09
N TYR A 129 7.73 10.30 -10.25
CA TYR A 129 6.55 11.14 -10.17
C TYR A 129 6.56 11.85 -8.83
N SER A 130 7.13 13.05 -8.78
CA SER A 130 7.06 13.89 -7.58
C SER A 130 5.67 14.47 -7.42
N TYR A 131 5.11 14.43 -6.21
CA TYR A 131 3.76 14.93 -5.93
C TYR A 131 3.63 15.45 -4.50
N SER A 132 2.81 16.50 -4.30
CA SER A 132 2.75 17.23 -3.01
C SER A 132 1.53 16.90 -2.14
N LYS A 133 0.49 16.27 -2.71
CA LYS A 133 -0.77 15.97 -2.00
C LYS A 133 -1.03 14.46 -1.96
N PRO A 134 -1.65 13.93 -0.91
CA PRO A 134 -1.99 12.52 -0.82
C PRO A 134 -2.80 12.03 -2.02
N LEU A 135 -2.48 10.84 -2.54
CA LEU A 135 -3.35 10.14 -3.48
C LEU A 135 -4.39 9.35 -2.70
N GLN A 136 -5.66 9.50 -3.09
CA GLN A 136 -6.80 8.92 -2.38
C GLN A 136 -7.57 7.97 -3.30
N VAL A 137 -7.68 6.72 -2.88
CA VAL A 137 -8.52 5.70 -3.52
C VAL A 137 -9.76 5.54 -2.66
N ALA A 138 -10.81 6.26 -3.04
CA ALA A 138 -12.07 6.28 -2.32
C ALA A 138 -13.21 6.63 -3.28
N VAL A 139 -14.42 6.17 -2.97
CA VAL A 139 -15.66 6.62 -3.62
C VAL A 139 -16.59 7.14 -2.53
N ILE A 140 -17.16 8.31 -2.75
CA ILE A 140 -18.17 8.91 -1.87
C ILE A 140 -19.50 8.93 -2.61
N TYR A 141 -20.53 8.36 -1.98
CA TYR A 141 -21.90 8.39 -2.47
C TYR A 141 -22.83 8.80 -1.34
N LYS A 142 -23.62 9.85 -1.56
CA LYS A 142 -24.53 10.43 -0.55
C LYS A 142 -23.82 10.69 0.79
N ASP A 143 -22.69 11.40 0.74
CA ASP A 143 -21.85 11.78 1.88
C ASP A 143 -21.23 10.64 2.70
N ALA A 144 -21.35 9.39 2.25
CA ALA A 144 -20.72 8.23 2.87
C ALA A 144 -19.65 7.62 1.95
N TYR A 145 -18.60 7.06 2.55
CA TYR A 145 -17.70 6.19 1.79
C TYR A 145 -18.45 4.92 1.39
N VAL A 146 -18.28 4.51 0.14
CA VAL A 146 -18.79 3.24 -0.39
C VAL A 146 -17.65 2.38 -0.90
N GLY A 147 -17.88 1.07 -0.94
CA GLY A 147 -16.87 0.10 -1.38
C GLY A 147 -16.38 0.40 -2.79
N CYS A 148 -15.06 0.39 -2.99
CA CYS A 148 -14.46 0.54 -4.31
C CYS A 148 -13.35 -0.49 -4.55
N THR A 149 -13.06 -0.73 -5.82
CA THR A 149 -12.06 -1.69 -6.28
C THR A 149 -11.23 -1.05 -7.38
N ILE A 150 -9.90 -1.14 -7.28
CA ILE A 150 -8.98 -0.69 -8.31
C ILE A 150 -7.73 -1.58 -8.31
N HIS A 151 -7.09 -1.75 -9.46
CA HIS A 151 -5.75 -2.27 -9.56
C HIS A 151 -4.80 -1.12 -9.93
N ILE A 152 -3.95 -0.69 -9.01
CA ILE A 152 -2.90 0.31 -9.28
C ILE A 152 -1.55 -0.38 -9.37
N TYR A 153 -0.85 -0.22 -10.47
CA TYR A 153 0.45 -0.86 -10.64
C TYR A 153 1.40 -0.07 -11.51
N GLY A 154 2.69 -0.37 -11.38
CA GLY A 154 3.72 0.19 -12.23
C GLY A 154 4.71 -0.87 -12.70
N GLU A 155 5.94 -0.42 -12.90
CA GLU A 155 7.05 -1.22 -13.43
C GLU A 155 8.23 -1.27 -12.44
N SER A 156 7.96 -1.20 -11.14
CA SER A 156 8.96 -1.44 -10.08
C SER A 156 8.94 -2.90 -9.62
N SER A 157 10.02 -3.36 -9.00
CA SER A 157 10.03 -4.51 -8.12
C SER A 157 10.33 -4.10 -6.67
N PHE A 158 10.14 -5.00 -5.71
CA PHE A 158 10.54 -4.77 -4.31
C PHE A 158 12.07 -4.71 -4.11
N TRP A 159 12.85 -5.14 -5.11
CA TRP A 159 14.31 -5.02 -5.13
C TRP A 159 14.82 -3.76 -5.81
N ASP A 160 13.96 -3.05 -6.56
CA ASP A 160 14.42 -1.96 -7.40
C ASP A 160 15.01 -0.81 -6.59
N SER A 161 16.20 -0.39 -6.99
CA SER A 161 16.94 0.75 -6.44
C SER A 161 16.70 2.03 -7.24
N GLY A 162 15.45 2.27 -7.62
CA GLY A 162 15.03 3.50 -8.29
C GLY A 162 15.02 3.48 -9.83
N THR A 163 14.94 2.29 -10.44
CA THR A 163 14.88 2.12 -11.90
C THR A 163 13.47 1.91 -12.45
N GLY A 164 12.49 1.66 -11.58
CA GLY A 164 11.11 1.35 -11.94
C GLY A 164 10.16 2.55 -11.87
N THR A 165 8.96 2.32 -11.35
CA THR A 165 7.97 3.37 -11.08
C THR A 165 8.12 3.90 -9.66
N ILE A 166 8.49 5.18 -9.51
CA ILE A 166 8.69 5.82 -8.21
C ILE A 166 7.65 6.91 -8.01
N LEU A 167 6.81 6.74 -6.99
CA LEU A 167 5.95 7.77 -6.44
C LEU A 167 6.71 8.49 -5.32
N GLN A 168 7.16 9.72 -5.59
CA GLN A 168 7.95 10.51 -4.65
C GLN A 168 7.07 11.56 -3.97
N PHE A 169 6.61 11.26 -2.76
CA PHE A 169 5.77 12.17 -1.99
C PHE A 169 6.62 13.26 -1.33
N THR A 170 6.29 14.51 -1.63
CA THR A 170 7.07 15.69 -1.21
C THR A 170 6.50 16.41 0.01
N GLY A 171 5.29 16.03 0.44
CA GLY A 171 4.70 16.45 1.71
C GLY A 171 5.47 15.89 2.92
N THR A 172 5.23 16.47 4.09
CA THR A 172 5.87 16.08 5.36
C THR A 172 4.86 15.64 6.42
N GLU A 173 3.57 15.63 6.07
CA GLU A 173 2.46 15.24 6.92
C GLU A 173 1.44 14.42 6.12
N GLY A 174 0.52 13.74 6.81
CA GLY A 174 -0.50 12.91 6.18
C GLY A 174 0.10 11.63 5.60
N PHE A 175 -0.29 11.29 4.37
CA PHE A 175 0.12 10.04 3.73
C PHE A 175 0.37 10.19 2.23
N ALA A 176 1.15 9.29 1.65
CA ALA A 176 1.46 9.30 0.23
C ALA A 176 0.37 8.61 -0.62
N LEU A 177 -0.13 7.45 -0.20
CA LEU A 177 -1.24 6.72 -0.83
C LEU A 177 -2.22 6.20 0.22
N GLY A 178 -3.50 6.57 0.10
CA GLY A 178 -4.56 6.16 1.02
C GLY A 178 -5.63 5.34 0.34
N LEU A 179 -6.00 4.21 0.94
CA LEU A 179 -7.10 3.34 0.54
C LEU A 179 -8.21 3.45 1.58
N GLN A 180 -9.39 3.95 1.20
CA GLN A 180 -10.53 4.04 2.11
C GLN A 180 -11.64 3.11 1.68
N LEU A 181 -12.09 2.22 2.58
CA LEU A 181 -13.17 1.27 2.33
C LEU A 181 -12.99 0.46 1.03
N ASN A 182 -11.75 0.12 0.69
CA ASN A 182 -11.45 -0.64 -0.51
C ASN A 182 -11.85 -2.11 -0.34
N LYS A 183 -12.35 -2.73 -1.41
CA LYS A 183 -12.83 -4.12 -1.43
C LYS A 183 -12.22 -4.83 -2.64
N GLY A 184 -11.27 -5.73 -2.41
CA GLY A 184 -10.65 -6.47 -3.52
C GLY A 184 -9.66 -5.66 -4.38
N SER A 185 -9.18 -4.51 -3.89
CA SER A 185 -8.16 -3.72 -4.62
C SER A 185 -6.80 -4.40 -4.57
N GLU A 186 -6.01 -4.18 -5.62
CA GLU A 186 -4.65 -4.69 -5.77
C GLU A 186 -3.68 -3.54 -6.03
N ILE A 187 -2.59 -3.46 -5.28
CA ILE A 187 -1.55 -2.44 -5.44
C ILE A 187 -0.20 -3.13 -5.55
N ASN A 188 0.51 -2.96 -6.66
CA ASN A 188 1.79 -3.65 -6.84
C ASN A 188 2.79 -2.93 -7.74
N ASN A 189 4.03 -3.40 -7.70
CA ASN A 189 5.10 -2.95 -8.61
C ASN A 189 5.34 -1.44 -8.56
N LEU A 190 5.32 -0.84 -7.36
CA LEU A 190 5.65 0.58 -7.14
C LEU A 190 6.70 0.73 -6.03
N THR A 191 7.55 1.73 -6.20
CA THR A 191 8.32 2.32 -5.11
C THR A 191 7.62 3.60 -4.63
N ILE A 192 7.34 3.73 -3.33
CA ILE A 192 6.81 4.95 -2.71
C ILE A 192 7.84 5.50 -1.75
N THR A 193 8.27 6.75 -1.95
CA THR A 193 9.30 7.39 -1.11
C THR A 193 8.77 8.68 -0.49
N GLY A 194 9.13 8.91 0.76
CA GLY A 194 8.84 10.13 1.50
C GLY A 194 10.10 10.94 1.82
N ARG A 195 10.01 11.75 2.87
CA ARG A 195 11.06 12.68 3.30
C ARG A 195 11.67 12.39 4.67
N PHE A 196 11.18 11.39 5.39
CA PHE A 196 11.71 11.04 6.71
C PHE A 196 13.17 10.58 6.58
N LYS A 197 14.00 11.09 7.48
CA LYS A 197 15.40 10.69 7.64
C LYS A 197 15.59 10.10 9.03
N ALA A 198 15.99 8.83 9.08
CA ALA A 198 16.31 8.19 10.36
C ALA A 198 17.49 8.91 11.05
N PRO A 199 17.54 8.93 12.40
CA PRO A 199 18.64 9.50 13.17
C PRO A 199 20.01 8.94 12.76
N GLN A 200 20.95 9.83 12.43
CA GLN A 200 22.30 9.47 11.99
C GLN A 200 23.28 9.46 13.17
N LEU A 201 23.11 8.49 14.08
CA LEU A 201 23.98 8.31 15.25
C LEU A 201 24.97 7.14 15.04
N LYS A 202 26.07 7.13 15.82
CA LYS A 202 26.95 5.96 15.95
C LYS A 202 26.17 4.78 16.53
N ASP A 203 26.56 3.55 16.19
CA ASP A 203 25.82 2.32 16.54
C ASP A 203 25.42 2.25 18.02
N SER A 204 26.32 2.56 18.96
CA SER A 204 26.02 2.51 20.39
C SER A 204 24.92 3.47 20.82
N ALA A 205 24.89 4.67 20.27
CA ALA A 205 23.81 5.62 20.54
C ALA A 205 22.53 5.24 19.76
N TYR A 206 22.69 4.80 18.51
CA TYR A 206 21.57 4.46 17.62
C TYR A 206 20.70 3.32 18.15
N TYR A 207 21.30 2.18 18.52
CA TYR A 207 20.56 1.01 19.02
C TYR A 207 19.89 1.26 20.37
N ASN A 208 20.24 2.35 21.06
CA ASN A 208 19.70 2.73 22.36
C ASN A 208 18.70 3.89 22.32
N ILE A 209 18.36 4.41 21.12
CA ILE A 209 17.34 5.47 21.00
C ILE A 209 15.98 4.92 21.48
N PRO A 210 15.32 5.55 22.48
CA PRO A 210 13.96 5.19 22.86
C PRO A 210 12.96 5.46 21.74
N PHE A 211 11.86 4.69 21.67
CA PHE A 211 10.85 4.83 20.64
C PHE A 211 10.36 6.27 20.45
N ASP A 212 10.01 6.96 21.54
CA ASP A 212 9.47 8.33 21.47
C ASP A 212 10.53 9.37 21.01
N ALA A 213 11.82 9.05 21.15
CA ALA A 213 12.93 9.89 20.71
C ALA A 213 13.40 9.59 19.28
N PHE A 214 13.03 8.45 18.70
CA PHE A 214 13.33 8.13 17.30
C PHE A 214 12.41 8.94 16.40
N ASN A 215 12.86 10.12 16.00
CA ASN A 215 12.12 11.07 15.18
C ASN A 215 12.91 11.42 13.92
N ASP A 216 12.27 12.14 13.00
CA ASP A 216 12.92 12.63 11.79
C ASP A 216 14.15 13.47 12.18
N ALA A 217 15.30 13.14 11.62
CA ALA A 217 16.58 13.79 11.93
C ALA A 217 16.57 15.28 11.56
N GLU A 218 15.70 15.69 10.63
CA GLU A 218 15.50 17.09 10.25
C GLU A 218 14.33 17.77 10.99
N GLY A 219 13.57 17.03 11.80
CA GLY A 219 12.42 17.55 12.53
C GLY A 219 11.27 18.06 11.66
N LYS A 220 11.15 17.58 10.42
CA LYS A 220 10.15 18.05 9.43
C LYS A 220 8.93 17.14 9.32
N CYS A 221 9.12 15.83 9.46
CA CYS A 221 8.04 14.86 9.28
C CYS A 221 7.21 14.66 10.55
N SER A 222 5.88 14.63 10.42
CA SER A 222 4.99 14.39 11.55
C SER A 222 4.97 12.92 12.01
N ALA A 223 4.44 12.67 13.21
CA ALA A 223 4.41 11.35 13.83
C ALA A 223 3.56 10.31 13.06
N LEU A 224 2.55 10.78 12.31
CA LEU A 224 1.67 9.93 11.49
C LEU A 224 1.95 10.07 9.98
N TYR A 225 3.09 10.64 9.61
CA TYR A 225 3.52 10.74 8.22
C TYR A 225 3.75 9.34 7.63
N ALA A 226 2.86 8.91 6.72
CA ALA A 226 2.78 7.53 6.27
C ALA A 226 2.99 7.32 4.77
N GLY A 227 3.56 6.18 4.38
CA GLY A 227 3.70 5.80 2.98
C GLY A 227 2.37 5.33 2.40
N LEU A 228 1.95 4.15 2.81
CA LEU A 228 0.64 3.58 2.47
C LEU A 228 -0.24 3.54 3.71
N VAL A 229 -1.44 4.08 3.61
CA VAL A 229 -2.45 4.01 4.67
C VAL A 229 -3.72 3.31 4.20
N ILE A 230 -4.27 2.44 5.05
CA ILE A 230 -5.57 1.79 4.84
C ILE A 230 -6.54 2.33 5.88
N ASP A 231 -7.75 2.67 5.44
CA ASP A 231 -8.83 3.24 6.23
C ASP A 231 -8.36 4.47 7.02
N TYR A 232 -7.92 5.50 6.29
CA TYR A 232 -7.36 6.72 6.88
C TYR A 232 -8.42 7.65 7.48
N ASP A 233 -9.69 7.53 7.08
CA ASP A 233 -10.76 8.44 7.48
C ASP A 233 -11.99 7.69 8.01
N GLY A 234 -12.33 7.93 9.29
CA GLY A 234 -13.51 7.37 9.94
C GLY A 234 -14.67 8.34 10.06
N SER A 235 -14.61 9.53 9.46
CA SER A 235 -15.62 10.58 9.62
C SER A 235 -16.95 10.27 8.91
N LYS A 236 -16.92 9.44 7.86
CA LYS A 236 -18.06 9.17 6.97
C LYS A 236 -18.50 7.70 6.92
N ASN A 237 -17.81 6.81 7.64
CA ASN A 237 -18.19 5.41 7.79
C ASN A 237 -17.44 4.76 8.98
N THR A 238 -17.94 3.62 9.44
CA THR A 238 -17.28 2.76 10.44
C THR A 238 -16.87 1.39 9.90
N SER A 239 -17.29 1.07 8.67
CA SER A 239 -16.77 -0.10 7.94
C SER A 239 -15.33 0.16 7.49
N GLY A 240 -14.59 -0.88 7.17
CA GLY A 240 -13.21 -0.76 6.69
C GLY A 240 -12.93 -1.72 5.55
N SER A 241 -11.71 -1.63 5.05
CA SER A 241 -11.24 -2.30 3.85
C SER A 241 -11.17 -3.81 4.03
N THR A 242 -11.28 -4.56 2.92
CA THR A 242 -11.29 -6.03 2.98
C THR A 242 -10.75 -6.64 1.70
N GLY A 243 -9.98 -7.71 1.82
CA GLY A 243 -9.50 -8.49 0.66
C GLY A 243 -8.53 -7.70 -0.20
N LEU A 244 -7.67 -6.88 0.41
CA LEU A 244 -6.67 -6.11 -0.33
C LEU A 244 -5.43 -6.97 -0.56
N LYS A 245 -4.82 -6.83 -1.73
CA LYS A 245 -3.54 -7.46 -2.05
C LYS A 245 -2.53 -6.37 -2.39
N ILE A 246 -1.49 -6.26 -1.59
CA ILE A 246 -0.42 -5.28 -1.76
C ILE A 246 0.87 -6.06 -1.92
N HIS A 247 1.54 -5.99 -3.07
CA HIS A 247 2.69 -6.86 -3.31
C HIS A 247 3.75 -6.29 -4.25
N ASP A 248 4.98 -6.78 -4.14
CA ASP A 248 6.12 -6.34 -4.95
C ASP A 248 6.35 -4.82 -4.85
N MET A 249 6.23 -4.29 -3.62
CA MET A 249 6.34 -2.86 -3.32
C MET A 249 7.59 -2.56 -2.50
N ASN A 250 8.11 -1.35 -2.68
CA ASN A 250 9.12 -0.76 -1.81
C ASN A 250 8.60 0.56 -1.23
N VAL A 251 8.39 0.62 0.08
CA VAL A 251 7.94 1.85 0.77
C VAL A 251 8.98 2.25 1.80
N GLY A 252 9.39 3.51 1.78
CA GLY A 252 10.44 4.00 2.69
C GLY A 252 10.50 5.51 2.80
N ASN A 253 11.26 5.99 3.76
CA ASN A 253 11.39 7.41 4.10
C ASN A 253 10.07 8.01 4.58
N PHE A 254 9.32 7.25 5.38
CA PHE A 254 8.16 7.73 6.12
C PHE A 254 8.37 7.57 7.62
N THR A 255 7.60 8.28 8.45
CA THR A 255 7.57 7.95 9.87
C THR A 255 6.98 6.54 10.03
N ILE A 256 5.97 6.20 9.22
CA ILE A 256 5.34 4.87 9.19
C ILE A 256 5.23 4.40 7.73
N ASP A 257 5.86 3.30 7.34
CA ASP A 257 5.79 2.84 5.94
C ASP A 257 4.38 2.34 5.58
N TYR A 258 3.81 1.48 6.43
CA TYR A 258 2.47 0.90 6.28
C TYR A 258 1.62 1.14 7.52
N LEU A 259 0.54 1.91 7.38
CA LEU A 259 -0.35 2.26 8.49
C LEU A 259 -1.77 1.74 8.23
N ILE A 260 -2.24 0.83 9.07
CA ILE A 260 -3.55 0.17 8.91
C ILE A 260 -4.53 0.70 9.97
N SER A 261 -5.66 1.20 9.50
CA SER A 261 -6.81 1.69 10.28
C SER A 261 -6.48 2.64 11.42
N PRO A 262 -5.74 3.74 11.17
CA PRO A 262 -5.32 4.68 12.21
C PRO A 262 -6.46 5.58 12.73
N ASN A 263 -7.63 5.59 12.08
CA ASN A 263 -8.65 6.62 12.30
C ASN A 263 -9.43 6.50 13.63
N GLY A 264 -9.24 5.41 14.38
CA GLY A 264 -9.88 5.23 15.70
C GLY A 264 -11.38 4.91 15.67
N LYS A 265 -11.99 4.75 14.50
CA LYS A 265 -13.44 4.53 14.32
C LYS A 265 -13.75 3.25 13.56
N THR A 266 -13.06 3.03 12.43
CA THR A 266 -13.23 1.83 11.59
C THR A 266 -13.09 0.56 12.43
N PHE A 267 -13.97 -0.40 12.18
CA PHE A 267 -14.00 -1.66 12.91
C PHE A 267 -13.03 -2.68 12.32
N ASN A 268 -13.11 -2.93 11.02
CA ASN A 268 -12.44 -4.03 10.34
C ASN A 268 -11.34 -3.54 9.39
N ALA A 269 -10.32 -4.37 9.17
CA ALA A 269 -9.40 -4.27 8.04
C ALA A 269 -8.92 -5.70 7.79
N ASP A 270 -9.71 -6.43 7.01
CA ASP A 270 -9.71 -7.90 7.02
C ASP A 270 -9.15 -8.49 5.73
N ILE A 271 -8.50 -9.65 5.84
CA ILE A 271 -7.99 -10.42 4.70
C ILE A 271 -7.07 -9.53 3.84
N LEU A 272 -6.21 -8.77 4.51
CA LEU A 272 -5.18 -7.96 3.87
C LEU A 272 -3.96 -8.85 3.65
N VAL A 273 -3.50 -8.93 2.40
CA VAL A 273 -2.31 -9.67 2.03
C VAL A 273 -1.23 -8.70 1.59
N PHE A 274 -0.11 -8.72 2.29
CA PHE A 274 1.12 -8.03 1.96
C PHE A 274 2.16 -9.08 1.55
N GLU A 275 2.63 -9.06 0.30
CA GLU A 275 3.53 -10.09 -0.22
C GLU A 275 4.75 -9.47 -0.93
N ASN A 276 5.96 -9.94 -0.64
CA ASN A 276 7.20 -9.40 -1.22
C ASN A 276 7.29 -7.88 -1.04
N ILE A 277 7.32 -7.47 0.22
CA ILE A 277 7.25 -6.05 0.61
C ILE A 277 8.56 -5.60 1.24
N ARG A 278 9.06 -4.44 0.81
CA ARG A 278 10.21 -3.80 1.43
C ARG A 278 9.78 -2.59 2.28
N CYS A 279 10.23 -2.56 3.54
CA CYS A 279 10.21 -1.40 4.43
C CYS A 279 11.60 -0.73 4.42
N GLY A 280 11.65 0.56 4.09
CA GLY A 280 12.86 1.36 4.01
C GLY A 280 13.26 1.97 5.35
N ASP A 281 13.78 3.20 5.30
CA ASP A 281 14.04 3.99 6.50
C ASP A 281 12.73 4.52 7.09
N ALA A 282 12.45 4.18 8.35
CA ALA A 282 11.23 4.60 9.02
C ALA A 282 11.35 4.60 10.55
N LYS A 283 10.39 5.21 11.25
CA LYS A 283 10.23 4.93 12.68
C LYS A 283 9.55 3.58 12.87
N VAL A 284 8.49 3.32 12.12
CA VAL A 284 7.74 2.07 12.14
C VAL A 284 7.54 1.51 10.73
N GLY A 285 7.75 0.20 10.54
CA GLY A 285 7.51 -0.44 9.25
C GLY A 285 6.02 -0.65 9.04
N PHE A 286 5.44 -1.51 9.86
CA PHE A 286 4.00 -1.77 9.93
C PHE A 286 3.42 -1.30 11.25
N ALA A 287 2.34 -0.53 11.18
CA ALA A 287 1.55 -0.09 12.31
C ALA A 287 0.08 -0.49 12.10
N THR A 288 -0.50 -1.15 13.09
CA THR A 288 -1.90 -1.61 13.04
C THR A 288 -2.70 -1.01 14.19
N GLY A 289 -3.99 -0.74 13.95
CA GLY A 289 -4.75 0.23 14.73
C GLY A 289 -6.01 -0.28 15.42
N GLN A 290 -6.54 -1.44 15.03
CA GLN A 290 -7.86 -1.91 15.46
C GLN A 290 -7.89 -3.39 15.86
N ALA A 291 -8.79 -3.76 16.79
CA ALA A 291 -8.92 -5.13 17.28
C ALA A 291 -9.47 -6.11 16.23
N GLN A 292 -10.34 -5.64 15.33
CA GLN A 292 -11.05 -6.52 14.39
C GLN A 292 -10.42 -6.53 13.01
N GLU A 293 -9.10 -6.37 12.92
CA GLU A 293 -8.30 -6.64 11.73
C GLU A 293 -8.00 -8.15 11.71
N LYS A 294 -8.63 -8.93 10.81
CA LYS A 294 -8.63 -10.40 10.85
C LYS A 294 -8.13 -11.04 9.56
N GLY A 295 -7.40 -12.15 9.70
CA GLY A 295 -6.93 -12.93 8.55
C GLY A 295 -5.88 -12.19 7.71
N ASN A 296 -5.18 -11.23 8.32
CA ASN A 296 -4.17 -10.46 7.63
C ASN A 296 -2.85 -11.23 7.58
N VAL A 297 -2.17 -11.14 6.45
CA VAL A 297 -0.91 -11.84 6.20
C VAL A 297 0.11 -10.84 5.69
N ILE A 298 1.28 -10.84 6.30
CA ILE A 298 2.48 -10.21 5.79
C ILE A 298 3.45 -11.34 5.49
N ARG A 299 3.87 -11.48 4.22
CA ARG A 299 4.79 -12.54 3.83
C ARG A 299 5.90 -12.04 2.92
N GLY A 300 7.10 -12.59 3.10
CA GLY A 300 8.28 -12.12 2.36
C GLY A 300 8.58 -10.65 2.66
N ILE A 301 8.69 -10.29 3.94
CA ILE A 301 9.05 -8.92 4.34
C ILE A 301 10.57 -8.70 4.28
N TYR A 302 10.98 -7.59 3.70
CA TYR A 302 12.38 -7.16 3.62
C TYR A 302 12.54 -5.82 4.32
N SER A 303 13.55 -5.69 5.17
CA SER A 303 13.88 -4.38 5.75
C SER A 303 15.36 -4.30 6.04
N TRP A 304 16.07 -3.50 5.24
CA TRP A 304 17.52 -3.25 5.36
C TRP A 304 17.82 -1.79 5.70
N GLY A 305 16.78 -0.99 5.93
CA GLY A 305 16.89 0.41 6.30
C GLY A 305 17.25 0.61 7.78
N SER A 306 17.27 1.89 8.17
CA SER A 306 17.35 2.33 9.55
C SER A 306 15.93 2.46 10.11
N ILE A 307 15.54 1.50 10.94
CA ILE A 307 14.18 1.41 11.48
C ILE A 307 14.17 1.20 12.99
N HIS A 308 13.28 1.91 13.71
CA HIS A 308 13.13 1.66 15.14
C HIS A 308 12.34 0.37 15.39
N THR A 309 11.08 0.29 14.95
CA THR A 309 10.22 -0.88 15.17
C THR A 309 9.70 -1.43 13.85
N LEU A 310 9.97 -2.69 13.50
CA LEU A 310 9.47 -3.23 12.24
C LEU A 310 7.94 -3.43 12.24
N PHE A 311 7.39 -4.00 13.31
CA PHE A 311 5.95 -4.25 13.43
C PHE A 311 5.43 -3.79 14.80
N SER A 312 4.41 -2.93 14.77
CA SER A 312 3.75 -2.40 15.95
C SER A 312 2.24 -2.64 15.87
N SER A 313 1.68 -3.23 16.93
CA SER A 313 0.25 -3.46 17.05
C SER A 313 -0.23 -3.09 18.46
N GLY A 314 -1.36 -2.39 18.54
CA GLY A 314 -1.92 -1.89 19.80
C GLY A 314 -1.31 -0.56 20.29
N ARG A 315 -0.66 0.21 19.40
CA ARG A 315 -0.15 1.58 19.70
C ARG A 315 -0.94 2.68 18.98
N TYR A 316 -1.43 2.41 17.78
CA TYR A 316 -2.09 3.39 16.91
C TYR A 316 -3.60 3.16 16.86
N GLY A 317 -4.35 4.07 16.25
CA GLY A 317 -5.81 3.93 16.10
C GLY A 317 -6.53 3.84 17.43
N LYS A 318 -7.31 2.77 17.65
CA LYS A 318 -7.97 2.48 18.94
C LYS A 318 -7.00 1.92 20.00
N ALA A 319 -5.70 1.87 19.71
CA ALA A 319 -4.69 1.21 20.54
C ALA A 319 -5.05 -0.25 20.85
N GLN A 320 -5.60 -0.92 19.84
CA GLN A 320 -5.98 -2.33 19.89
C GLN A 320 -5.16 -3.12 18.88
N ALA A 321 -4.88 -4.39 19.18
CA ALA A 321 -4.12 -5.25 18.29
C ALA A 321 -5.03 -6.21 17.51
N GLY A 322 -4.80 -6.26 16.20
CA GLY A 322 -5.44 -7.18 15.28
C GLY A 322 -4.73 -8.54 15.16
N ASN A 323 -5.27 -9.39 14.29
CA ASN A 323 -4.72 -10.68 13.87
C ASN A 323 -3.80 -10.53 12.66
N TYR A 324 -2.53 -10.89 12.84
CA TYR A 324 -1.56 -10.92 11.75
C TYR A 324 -0.79 -12.22 11.76
N THR A 325 -0.63 -12.82 10.59
CA THR A 325 0.40 -13.81 10.32
C THR A 325 1.56 -13.11 9.62
N ILE A 326 2.73 -13.14 10.21
CA ILE A 326 3.98 -12.63 9.63
C ILE A 326 4.81 -13.85 9.24
N ASP A 327 4.99 -14.11 7.95
CA ASP A 327 5.59 -15.35 7.45
C ASP A 327 6.68 -15.11 6.41
N GLY A 328 7.93 -15.39 6.78
CA GLY A 328 9.06 -15.26 5.88
C GLY A 328 9.53 -13.82 5.76
N GLY A 329 10.84 -13.63 5.79
CA GLY A 329 11.43 -12.32 5.60
C GLY A 329 12.93 -12.28 5.88
N ASN A 330 13.57 -11.26 5.34
CA ASN A 330 14.97 -10.94 5.58
C ASN A 330 15.07 -9.53 6.15
N ILE A 331 15.32 -9.46 7.45
CA ILE A 331 15.52 -8.22 8.18
C ILE A 331 17.03 -8.07 8.42
N ALA A 332 17.60 -6.96 7.97
CA ALA A 332 19.00 -6.64 8.16
C ALA A 332 19.17 -5.12 8.37
N GLY A 333 20.39 -4.61 8.21
CA GLY A 333 20.66 -3.18 8.37
C GLY A 333 20.63 -2.74 9.84
N ARG A 334 19.88 -1.68 10.15
CA ARG A 334 19.87 -1.04 11.48
C ARG A 334 18.47 -1.05 12.10
N CYS A 335 17.91 -2.25 12.26
CA CYS A 335 16.65 -2.47 12.98
C CYS A 335 16.90 -2.50 14.50
N ILE A 336 16.32 -1.56 15.24
CA ILE A 336 16.46 -1.52 16.71
C ILE A 336 15.59 -2.61 17.35
N GLN A 337 14.35 -2.74 16.92
CA GLN A 337 13.35 -3.61 17.50
C GLN A 337 12.48 -4.26 16.41
N LEU A 338 12.26 -5.57 16.48
CA LEU A 338 11.31 -6.22 15.56
C LEU A 338 9.86 -5.91 15.93
N PHE A 339 9.49 -6.11 17.19
CA PHE A 339 8.10 -6.17 17.61
C PHE A 339 7.78 -5.24 18.79
N ASP A 340 6.71 -4.46 18.67
CA ASP A 340 5.95 -3.85 19.78
C ASP A 340 4.51 -4.35 19.67
N ILE A 341 4.23 -5.49 20.29
CA ILE A 341 2.93 -6.19 20.18
C ILE A 341 2.20 -6.10 21.51
N ARG A 342 0.96 -5.61 21.49
CA ARG A 342 0.11 -5.42 22.69
C ARG A 342 -1.28 -6.01 22.48
N GLN A 343 -1.46 -7.31 22.74
CA GLN A 343 -2.71 -8.03 22.48
C GLN A 343 -3.55 -8.20 23.74
N GLN A 344 -4.83 -7.82 23.66
CA GLN A 344 -5.76 -7.82 24.81
C GLN A 344 -6.91 -8.83 24.70
N GLY A 345 -6.91 -9.76 23.74
CA GLY A 345 -7.82 -10.92 23.82
C GLY A 345 -8.60 -11.35 22.58
N TRP A 346 -8.55 -10.59 21.48
CA TRP A 346 -9.44 -10.84 20.34
C TRP A 346 -8.90 -11.93 19.40
N TYR A 347 -7.67 -11.76 18.91
CA TYR A 347 -7.07 -12.68 17.95
C TYR A 347 -5.54 -12.72 18.10
N SER A 348 -4.95 -13.90 17.99
CA SER A 348 -3.50 -14.11 18.16
C SER A 348 -2.69 -13.55 16.99
N THR A 349 -1.43 -13.20 17.23
CA THR A 349 -0.44 -12.96 16.18
C THR A 349 0.46 -14.17 16.06
N THR A 350 0.76 -14.57 14.82
CA THR A 350 1.65 -15.69 14.50
C THR A 350 2.82 -15.19 13.67
N ILE A 351 4.04 -15.58 14.04
CA ILE A 351 5.29 -15.11 13.41
C ILE A 351 6.12 -16.33 13.02
N LEU A 352 6.48 -16.45 11.75
CA LEU A 352 7.08 -17.64 11.16
C LEU A 352 8.25 -17.29 10.24
N ASN A 353 9.26 -18.16 10.19
CA ASN A 353 10.26 -18.21 9.11
C ASN A 353 11.05 -16.90 8.88
N LEU A 354 11.23 -16.08 9.91
CA LEU A 354 11.98 -14.83 9.80
C LEU A 354 13.48 -15.07 9.95
N TYR A 355 14.27 -14.48 9.06
CA TYR A 355 15.70 -14.29 9.24
C TYR A 355 15.96 -12.83 9.60
N SER A 356 16.64 -12.58 10.73
CA SER A 356 16.99 -11.24 11.18
C SER A 356 18.47 -11.15 11.55
N GLU A 357 19.16 -10.12 11.08
CA GLU A 357 20.54 -9.84 11.45
C GLU A 357 20.87 -8.39 11.73
N SER A 358 21.96 -8.17 12.47
CA SER A 358 22.32 -6.85 13.03
C SER A 358 21.17 -6.22 13.83
N LEU A 359 20.36 -7.07 14.47
CA LEU A 359 19.16 -6.69 15.19
C LEU A 359 19.50 -6.17 16.59
N GLY A 360 18.92 -5.04 17.01
CA GLY A 360 19.06 -4.58 18.40
C GLY A 360 18.42 -5.55 19.41
N ARG A 361 17.13 -5.83 19.23
CA ARG A 361 16.34 -6.75 20.08
C ARG A 361 15.09 -7.27 19.38
N ILE A 362 14.51 -8.35 19.89
CA ILE A 362 13.19 -8.83 19.44
C ILE A 362 12.12 -7.81 19.82
N GLY A 363 12.18 -7.27 21.04
CA GLY A 363 11.32 -6.17 21.48
C GLY A 363 10.37 -6.53 22.62
N THR A 364 9.18 -5.94 22.59
CA THR A 364 8.17 -6.09 23.64
C THR A 364 6.95 -6.81 23.08
N ILE A 365 6.54 -7.88 23.75
CA ILE A 365 5.34 -8.63 23.43
C ILE A 365 4.53 -8.79 24.71
N THR A 366 3.46 -8.02 24.84
CA THR A 366 2.46 -8.17 25.89
C THR A 366 1.19 -8.77 25.31
N SER A 367 0.67 -9.82 25.94
CA SER A 367 -0.44 -10.57 25.39
C SER A 367 -1.30 -11.26 26.44
N GLN A 368 -2.62 -11.17 26.29
CA GLN A 368 -3.58 -11.97 27.06
C GLN A 368 -3.97 -13.27 26.36
N ILE A 369 -3.46 -13.51 25.15
CA ILE A 369 -3.74 -14.67 24.30
C ILE A 369 -2.44 -15.25 23.75
N PRO A 370 -2.45 -16.47 23.18
CA PRO A 370 -1.23 -17.05 22.64
C PRO A 370 -0.62 -16.18 21.54
N THR A 371 0.68 -15.91 21.61
CA THR A 371 1.49 -15.35 20.53
C THR A 371 2.57 -16.37 20.21
N ASN A 372 2.56 -16.90 18.99
CA ASN A 372 3.47 -17.98 18.58
C ASN A 372 4.52 -17.45 17.61
N ILE A 373 5.78 -17.72 17.92
CA ILE A 373 6.94 -17.37 17.09
C ILE A 373 7.68 -18.67 16.78
N SER A 374 7.80 -19.03 15.51
CA SER A 374 8.40 -20.31 15.12
C SER A 374 9.36 -20.21 13.94
N ASN A 375 10.36 -21.10 13.91
CA ASN A 375 11.34 -21.21 12.81
C ASN A 375 12.06 -19.89 12.49
N CYS A 376 12.24 -19.04 13.51
CA CYS A 376 12.86 -17.73 13.34
C CYS A 376 14.33 -17.76 13.74
N THR A 377 15.13 -16.94 13.08
CA THR A 377 16.56 -16.79 13.33
C THR A 377 16.84 -15.33 13.69
N PHE A 378 17.28 -15.12 14.93
CA PHE A 378 17.57 -13.79 15.50
C PHE A 378 19.07 -13.65 15.71
N HIS A 379 19.74 -12.92 14.81
CA HIS A 379 21.14 -12.54 14.96
C HIS A 379 21.23 -11.11 15.47
N PHE A 380 21.58 -10.98 16.74
CA PHE A 380 21.68 -9.68 17.38
C PHE A 380 22.94 -8.93 16.95
N ALA A 381 22.85 -7.61 16.93
CA ALA A 381 24.00 -6.73 16.80
C ALA A 381 25.00 -7.03 17.93
N TYR A 382 26.29 -6.92 17.62
CA TYR A 382 27.34 -7.19 18.61
C TYR A 382 27.17 -6.33 19.87
N PRO A 383 27.45 -6.86 21.07
CA PRO A 383 27.42 -6.06 22.30
C PRO A 383 28.38 -4.86 22.27
N SER A 384 29.49 -4.96 21.55
CA SER A 384 30.41 -3.83 21.31
C SER A 384 29.79 -2.70 20.48
N LYS A 385 28.73 -2.99 19.72
CA LYS A 385 27.99 -2.02 18.90
C LYS A 385 26.73 -1.54 19.61
N ALA A 386 25.84 -2.45 20.01
CA ALA A 386 24.54 -2.10 20.58
C ALA A 386 24.56 -1.94 22.11
N GLY A 387 25.64 -2.32 22.79
CA GLY A 387 25.63 -2.58 24.21
C GLY A 387 24.90 -3.88 24.55
N ARG A 388 24.83 -4.23 25.83
CA ARG A 388 24.03 -5.37 26.29
C ARG A 388 22.56 -4.95 26.39
N GLN A 389 21.76 -5.40 25.43
CA GLN A 389 20.33 -5.11 25.35
C GLN A 389 19.51 -6.14 26.14
N ASN A 390 18.38 -5.72 26.69
CA ASN A 390 17.30 -6.66 26.99
C ASN A 390 16.65 -7.08 25.66
N LEU A 391 16.88 -8.33 25.28
CA LEU A 391 16.54 -8.85 23.94
C LEU A 391 15.04 -9.09 23.78
N LEU A 392 14.33 -9.37 24.88
CA LEU A 392 12.89 -9.59 24.89
C LEU A 392 12.29 -9.14 26.22
N SER A 393 11.18 -8.41 26.13
CA SER A 393 10.27 -8.16 27.24
C SER A 393 8.93 -8.84 26.99
N SER A 394 8.46 -9.61 27.97
CA SER A 394 7.10 -10.15 27.96
C SER A 394 6.55 -10.34 29.36
N ASN A 395 5.26 -10.06 29.54
CA ASN A 395 4.56 -10.13 30.82
C ASN A 395 3.76 -11.43 31.00
N THR A 396 3.87 -12.40 30.09
CA THR A 396 2.88 -13.48 29.95
C THR A 396 3.48 -14.75 29.35
N ASP A 397 3.30 -15.88 30.02
CA ASP A 397 3.73 -17.21 29.56
C ASP A 397 3.08 -17.67 28.24
N LYS A 398 2.08 -16.92 27.76
CA LYS A 398 1.39 -17.11 26.48
C LYS A 398 2.24 -16.75 25.25
N VAL A 399 3.43 -16.17 25.44
CA VAL A 399 4.41 -15.99 24.36
C VAL A 399 5.28 -17.24 24.27
N SER A 400 5.31 -17.86 23.09
CA SER A 400 6.09 -19.08 22.84
C SER A 400 7.01 -18.94 21.63
N PHE A 401 8.25 -19.37 21.81
CA PHE A 401 9.25 -19.50 20.75
C PHE A 401 9.48 -20.99 20.48
N ASN A 402 9.37 -21.43 19.22
CA ASN A 402 9.57 -22.82 18.84
C ASN A 402 10.57 -22.93 17.68
N HIS A 403 11.56 -23.83 17.78
CA HIS A 403 12.55 -24.04 16.72
C HIS A 403 13.27 -22.75 16.27
N CYS A 404 13.53 -21.85 17.23
CA CYS A 404 14.19 -20.57 16.96
C CYS A 404 15.68 -20.61 17.29
N ILE A 405 16.46 -19.80 16.58
CA ILE A 405 17.89 -19.60 16.83
C ILE A 405 18.09 -18.18 17.36
N PHE A 406 18.80 -18.06 18.48
CA PHE A 406 19.20 -16.80 19.09
C PHE A 406 20.72 -16.76 19.13
N ARG A 407 21.36 -15.78 18.48
CA ARG A 407 22.83 -15.64 18.55
C ARG A 407 23.31 -14.20 18.55
N TYR A 408 24.39 -13.96 19.29
CA TYR A 408 25.38 -12.94 18.92
C TYR A 408 26.38 -13.62 17.97
N TYR A 409 26.67 -13.02 16.82
CA TYR A 409 27.52 -13.64 15.80
C TYR A 409 28.87 -14.10 16.38
N GLY A 410 29.11 -15.42 16.42
CA GLY A 410 30.37 -16.00 16.89
C GLY A 410 30.72 -15.75 18.37
N LEU A 411 29.79 -15.23 19.17
CA LEU A 411 30.03 -14.89 20.58
C LEU A 411 29.15 -15.74 21.52
N PRO A 412 29.74 -16.36 22.56
CA PRO A 412 29.01 -17.09 23.59
C PRO A 412 28.47 -16.16 24.71
N ASP A 413 28.26 -14.89 24.41
CA ASP A 413 27.88 -13.86 25.39
C ASP A 413 26.50 -14.12 26.01
N ALA A 414 26.36 -13.75 27.29
CA ALA A 414 25.10 -13.85 28.01
C ALA A 414 23.99 -13.02 27.33
N MET A 415 22.81 -13.61 27.24
CA MET A 415 21.63 -13.04 26.58
C MET A 415 20.56 -12.68 27.60
N ILE A 416 20.21 -11.40 27.67
CA ILE A 416 19.25 -10.88 28.65
C ILE A 416 17.83 -11.04 28.11
N PHE A 417 17.01 -11.82 28.81
CA PHE A 417 15.60 -12.03 28.50
C PHE A 417 14.74 -11.73 29.74
N ASN A 418 14.20 -10.51 29.83
CA ASN A 418 13.26 -10.12 30.89
C ASN A 418 11.83 -10.44 30.47
N ALA A 419 11.58 -11.73 30.24
CA ALA A 419 10.34 -12.23 29.67
C ALA A 419 9.85 -13.48 30.41
N ASN A 420 8.55 -13.51 30.71
CA ASN A 420 7.86 -14.75 31.00
C ASN A 420 7.48 -15.38 29.65
N ALA A 421 8.31 -16.22 29.05
CA ALA A 421 8.05 -16.82 27.74
C ALA A 421 8.60 -18.25 27.69
N SER A 422 7.96 -19.11 26.91
CA SER A 422 8.41 -20.48 26.68
C SER A 422 9.33 -20.56 25.44
N PHE A 423 10.34 -21.44 25.51
CA PHE A 423 11.32 -21.63 24.44
C PHE A 423 11.52 -23.11 24.21
N ASN A 424 10.88 -23.64 23.18
CA ASN A 424 10.84 -25.07 22.88
C ASN A 424 11.73 -25.35 21.67
N ASN A 425 12.64 -26.32 21.78
CA ASN A 425 13.59 -26.68 20.72
C ASN A 425 14.36 -25.47 20.15
N CYS A 426 14.71 -24.52 21.02
CA CYS A 426 15.42 -23.30 20.63
C CYS A 426 16.93 -23.43 20.90
N GLN A 427 17.75 -22.84 20.04
CA GLN A 427 19.20 -22.76 20.20
C GLN A 427 19.63 -21.36 20.64
N PHE A 428 20.55 -21.29 21.59
CA PHE A 428 21.15 -20.05 22.08
C PHE A 428 22.67 -20.11 21.91
N SER A 429 23.30 -19.04 21.41
CA SER A 429 24.77 -19.01 21.31
C SER A 429 25.46 -18.84 22.66
N GLY A 430 24.76 -18.26 23.65
CA GLY A 430 25.26 -18.04 25.01
C GLY A 430 24.20 -18.27 26.07
N PRO A 431 24.56 -18.17 27.37
CA PRO A 431 23.64 -18.46 28.46
C PRO A 431 22.52 -17.41 28.53
N ARG A 432 21.31 -17.88 28.82
CA ARG A 432 20.16 -17.01 29.08
C ARG A 432 20.21 -16.49 30.51
N VAL A 433 20.08 -15.18 30.67
CA VAL A 433 20.02 -14.52 31.97
C VAL A 433 18.74 -13.69 32.08
N LYS A 434 18.17 -13.68 33.28
CA LYS A 434 17.08 -12.77 33.65
C LYS A 434 17.68 -11.71 34.57
N GLN A 435 17.40 -10.44 34.30
CA GLN A 435 17.81 -9.33 35.16
C GLN A 435 16.65 -8.87 36.05
#